data_AF-A0AA39D8I7-F1
#
_entry.id   AF-A0AA39D8I7-F1
#
_cell.length_a   1.000
_cell.length_b   1.000
_cell.length_c   1.000
_cell.angle_alpha   90.00
_cell.angle_beta   90.00
_cell.angle_gamma   90.00
#
_symmetry.space_group_name_H-M   'P 1'
#
loop_
_entity.id
_entity.type
_entity.pdbx_description
1 polymer ?
#
loop_
_entity_poly.entity_id
_entity_poly.type
_entity_poly.pdbx_seq_one_letter_code
_entity_poly.pdbx_strand_id
1 'polypeptide(L)'
;MLPSIGLLNLCSGGFVLAYFRFIFSIDPLNSFLMQGADGILVPGGFGDRGVQGKILAAKHAREKDVPFLGICLGMQIAVIEFARSVLGLQDANSTEFDPETKNPCVIFMPEGSKTHMGGTMRLGSRRTYFEFADCKSAKLYGGVSFVDERHRHRYEVNPNMTSQLEDAGLSFVGKDETGHRMEIVELPDHPYFIGVQFHPEFKSRPGKPSALFLGLIAAACGQLEAVLQHYDHVSLVVPKKIVMSNGQSTIKAHQNGNATKLSNGLVNGVYSNGNGVHF
;
A
#
# COMPACT_ATOMS: atom_id res chain seq x y z
N MET A 1 24.94 0.03 -3.30
CA MET A 1 24.00 0.21 -4.43
C MET A 1 22.74 -0.56 -4.06
N LEU A 2 21.63 0.13 -3.79
CA LEU A 2 20.36 -0.57 -3.49
C LEU A 2 19.77 -1.12 -4.79
N PRO A 3 19.19 -2.32 -4.79
CA PRO A 3 18.62 -2.93 -6.00
C PRO A 3 17.41 -2.14 -6.50
N SER A 4 17.22 -2.10 -7.82
CA SER A 4 16.16 -1.30 -8.46
C SER A 4 14.94 -2.11 -8.86
N ILE A 5 15.05 -3.44 -8.95
CA ILE A 5 13.98 -4.42 -9.22
C ILE A 5 14.31 -5.72 -8.48
N GLY A 6 13.33 -6.34 -7.84
CA GLY A 6 13.40 -7.70 -7.29
C GLY A 6 12.51 -8.65 -8.07
N LEU A 7 13.06 -9.77 -8.54
CA LEU A 7 12.29 -10.89 -9.10
C LEU A 7 12.17 -11.99 -8.06
N LEU A 8 11.00 -12.63 -8.00
CA LEU A 8 10.72 -13.76 -7.13
C LEU A 8 10.61 -15.05 -7.95
N ASN A 9 11.36 -16.09 -7.57
CA ASN A 9 11.15 -17.46 -8.07
C ASN A 9 10.78 -18.41 -6.93
N LEU A 10 9.98 -19.43 -7.22
CA LEU A 10 9.50 -20.42 -6.25
C LEU A 10 9.96 -21.85 -6.56
N CYS A 11 10.24 -22.65 -5.52
CA CYS A 11 10.45 -24.10 -5.65
C CYS A 11 9.26 -24.90 -5.07
N SER A 12 8.84 -25.97 -5.75
CA SER A 12 7.72 -26.83 -5.33
C SER A 12 8.18 -27.99 -4.43
N GLY A 13 7.57 -28.14 -3.24
CA GLY A 13 7.83 -29.25 -2.31
C GLY A 13 7.10 -29.17 -0.95
N GLY A 14 5.87 -28.66 -0.91
CA GLY A 14 5.11 -28.46 0.34
C GLY A 14 5.54 -27.25 1.18
N PHE A 15 6.64 -26.59 0.82
CA PHE A 15 7.13 -25.34 1.39
C PHE A 15 7.30 -24.32 0.27
N VAL A 16 7.04 -23.04 0.56
CA VAL A 16 7.30 -21.93 -0.36
C VAL A 16 8.68 -21.36 -0.02
N LEU A 17 9.64 -21.51 -0.93
CA LEU A 17 10.95 -20.87 -0.83
C LEU A 17 11.03 -19.72 -1.85
N ALA A 18 11.25 -18.51 -1.34
CA ALA A 18 11.32 -17.29 -2.14
C ALA A 18 12.77 -16.97 -2.53
N TYR A 19 13.07 -17.02 -3.83
CA TYR A 19 14.37 -16.61 -4.37
C TYR A 19 14.28 -15.20 -4.94
N PHE A 20 15.05 -14.27 -4.36
CA PHE A 20 15.14 -12.90 -4.86
C PHE A 20 16.32 -12.74 -5.82
N ARG A 21 16.02 -12.42 -7.08
CA ARG A 21 17.02 -11.96 -8.04
C ARG A 21 16.93 -10.45 -8.18
N PHE A 22 18.00 -9.76 -7.80
CA PHE A 22 18.08 -8.31 -7.93
C PHE A 22 18.61 -7.91 -9.30
N ILE A 23 17.88 -7.04 -9.98
CA ILE A 23 18.31 -6.44 -11.25
C ILE A 23 18.52 -4.95 -11.02
N PHE A 24 19.68 -4.44 -11.45
CA PHE A 24 20.06 -3.03 -11.28
C PHE A 24 19.70 -2.15 -12.48
N SER A 25 19.69 -2.74 -13.68
CA SER A 25 19.31 -2.06 -14.92
C SER A 25 18.63 -3.07 -15.84
N ILE A 26 17.53 -2.64 -16.47
CA ILE A 26 16.86 -3.36 -17.55
C ILE A 26 16.81 -2.42 -18.74
N ASP A 27 17.11 -2.97 -19.91
CA ASP A 27 16.99 -2.34 -21.21
C ASP A 27 16.40 -3.36 -22.19
N PRO A 28 16.00 -2.96 -23.40
CA PRO A 28 15.46 -3.91 -24.38
C PRO A 28 16.37 -5.09 -24.69
N LEU A 29 17.70 -4.92 -24.63
CA LEU A 29 18.70 -5.97 -24.93
C LEU A 29 18.74 -7.05 -23.83
N ASN A 30 18.44 -6.68 -22.58
CA ASN A 30 18.49 -7.56 -21.43
C ASN A 30 17.10 -7.86 -20.81
N SER A 31 16.02 -7.64 -21.57
CA SER A 31 14.65 -7.93 -21.12
C SER A 31 14.41 -9.42 -20.79
N PHE A 32 15.20 -10.32 -21.37
CA PHE A 32 15.17 -11.75 -21.07
C PHE A 32 15.46 -12.07 -19.59
N LEU A 33 16.09 -11.16 -18.84
CA LEU A 33 16.36 -11.35 -17.41
C LEU A 33 15.08 -11.47 -16.57
N MET A 34 13.94 -11.00 -17.09
CA MET A 34 12.63 -11.11 -16.46
C MET A 34 11.91 -12.43 -16.79
N GLN A 35 12.39 -13.19 -17.79
CA GLN A 35 11.77 -14.46 -18.15
C GLN A 35 11.90 -15.47 -17.01
N GLY A 36 10.78 -16.12 -16.70
CA GLY A 36 10.70 -17.11 -15.62
C GLY A 36 10.62 -16.51 -14.21
N ALA A 37 10.39 -15.20 -14.08
CA ALA A 37 10.03 -14.61 -12.79
C ALA A 37 8.56 -14.90 -12.46
N ASP A 38 8.31 -15.44 -11.27
CA ASP A 38 6.96 -15.69 -10.74
C ASP A 38 6.33 -14.44 -10.11
N GLY A 39 7.14 -13.39 -9.90
CA GLY A 39 6.68 -12.08 -9.43
C GLY A 39 7.72 -10.99 -9.60
N ILE A 40 7.27 -9.75 -9.75
CA ILE A 40 8.07 -8.55 -9.98
C ILE A 40 7.77 -7.52 -8.87
N LEU A 41 8.83 -7.05 -8.22
CA LEU A 41 8.80 -6.00 -7.21
C LEU A 41 9.61 -4.79 -7.71
N VAL A 42 8.96 -3.63 -7.83
CA VAL A 42 9.64 -2.36 -8.10
C VAL A 42 9.62 -1.50 -6.82
N PRO A 43 10.74 -1.42 -6.08
CA PRO A 43 10.82 -0.64 -4.85
C PRO A 43 10.83 0.87 -5.11
N GLY A 44 10.80 1.63 -4.01
CA GLY A 44 11.01 3.07 -4.04
C GLY A 44 12.39 3.45 -4.60
N GLY A 45 12.51 4.68 -5.10
CA GLY A 45 13.75 5.22 -5.62
C GLY A 45 13.68 6.74 -5.72
N PHE A 46 14.76 7.36 -6.18
CA PHE A 46 14.86 8.80 -6.40
C PHE A 46 15.69 9.09 -7.63
N GLY A 47 15.30 10.12 -8.39
CA GLY A 47 15.94 10.49 -9.64
C GLY A 47 15.63 9.54 -10.80
N ASP A 48 16.18 9.88 -11.96
CA ASP A 48 15.89 9.29 -13.28
C ASP A 48 16.55 7.92 -13.53
N ARG A 49 17.53 7.53 -12.70
CA ARG A 49 18.35 6.34 -12.94
C ARG A 49 17.51 5.07 -12.95
N GLY A 50 17.58 4.35 -14.07
CA GLY A 50 16.91 3.07 -14.27
C GLY A 50 15.39 3.17 -14.42
N VAL A 51 14.83 4.37 -14.57
CA VAL A 51 13.38 4.58 -14.78
C VAL A 51 12.88 3.83 -16.00
N GLN A 52 13.58 3.91 -17.13
CA GLN A 52 13.17 3.19 -18.35
C GLN A 52 13.12 1.67 -18.15
N GLY A 53 14.09 1.11 -17.44
CA GLY A 53 14.11 -0.32 -17.11
C GLY A 53 12.95 -0.74 -16.20
N LYS A 54 12.58 0.11 -15.23
CA LYS A 54 11.42 -0.13 -14.36
C LYS A 54 10.11 -0.05 -15.14
N ILE A 55 9.98 0.89 -16.10
CA ILE A 55 8.83 0.97 -17.00
C ILE A 55 8.72 -0.31 -17.83
N LEU A 56 9.83 -0.82 -18.37
CA LEU A 56 9.84 -2.10 -19.09
C LEU A 56 9.42 -3.28 -18.19
N ALA A 57 9.80 -3.27 -16.91
CA ALA A 57 9.40 -4.31 -15.96
C ALA A 57 7.90 -4.26 -15.61
N ALA A 58 7.34 -3.06 -15.37
CA ALA A 58 5.91 -2.89 -15.17
C ALA A 58 5.12 -3.34 -16.41
N LYS A 59 5.60 -2.99 -17.60
CA LYS A 59 5.00 -3.42 -18.87
C LYS A 59 5.01 -4.93 -19.02
N HIS A 60 6.17 -5.55 -18.77
CA HIS A 60 6.31 -7.00 -18.83
C HIS A 60 5.35 -7.69 -17.87
N ALA A 61 5.25 -7.19 -16.63
CA ALA A 61 4.32 -7.72 -15.65
C ALA A 61 2.87 -7.67 -16.16
N ARG A 62 2.42 -6.48 -16.59
CA ARG A 62 1.08 -6.25 -17.10
C ARG A 62 0.74 -7.11 -18.32
N GLU A 63 1.65 -7.25 -19.27
CA GLU A 63 1.39 -7.96 -20.53
C GLU A 63 1.54 -9.48 -20.44
N LYS A 64 2.16 -9.98 -19.35
CA LYS A 64 2.43 -11.41 -19.15
C LYS A 64 1.73 -11.98 -17.91
N ASP A 65 0.84 -11.21 -17.31
CA ASP A 65 0.10 -11.59 -16.09
C ASP A 65 1.03 -12.03 -14.94
N VAL A 66 2.23 -11.45 -14.86
CA VAL A 66 3.19 -11.75 -13.79
C VAL A 66 2.86 -10.86 -12.59
N PRO A 67 2.62 -11.44 -11.39
CA PRO A 67 2.34 -10.67 -10.18
C PRO A 67 3.29 -9.49 -9.95
N PHE A 68 2.75 -8.30 -9.73
CA PHE A 68 3.48 -7.05 -9.62
C PHE A 68 3.15 -6.30 -8.33
N LEU A 69 4.19 -5.83 -7.65
CA LEU A 69 4.09 -4.85 -6.56
C LEU A 69 4.99 -3.64 -6.84
N GLY A 70 4.39 -2.47 -6.99
CA GLY A 70 5.10 -1.19 -7.09
C GLY A 70 5.04 -0.44 -5.76
N ILE A 71 6.18 0.00 -5.23
CA ILE A 71 6.27 0.74 -3.96
C ILE A 71 6.80 2.14 -4.21
N CYS A 72 6.06 3.16 -3.76
CA CYS A 72 6.41 4.57 -3.90
C CYS A 72 6.69 4.91 -5.38
N LEU A 73 7.96 5.07 -5.79
CA LEU A 73 8.33 5.19 -7.19
C LEU A 73 7.75 4.05 -8.06
N GLY A 74 7.67 2.81 -7.56
CA GLY A 74 7.10 1.70 -8.32
C GLY A 74 5.64 1.90 -8.72
N MET A 75 4.83 2.54 -7.89
CA MET A 75 3.46 2.93 -8.24
C MET A 75 3.44 3.98 -9.35
N GLN A 76 4.28 5.00 -9.23
CA GLN A 76 4.43 6.06 -10.24
C GLN A 76 4.85 5.47 -11.60
N ILE A 77 5.78 4.52 -11.60
CA ILE A 77 6.22 3.80 -12.80
C ILE A 77 5.06 3.03 -13.43
N ALA A 78 4.22 2.36 -12.63
CA ALA A 78 3.07 1.63 -13.14
C ALA A 78 2.07 2.57 -13.84
N VAL A 79 1.81 3.74 -13.27
CA VAL A 79 0.95 4.77 -13.88
C VAL A 79 1.54 5.30 -15.19
N ILE A 80 2.85 5.62 -15.20
CA ILE A 80 3.55 6.09 -16.40
C ILE A 80 3.53 5.03 -17.51
N GLU A 81 3.80 3.77 -17.16
CA GLU A 81 3.76 2.66 -18.11
C GLU A 81 2.36 2.50 -18.71
N PHE A 82 1.33 2.51 -17.88
CA PHE A 82 -0.05 2.35 -18.32
C PHE A 82 -0.47 3.48 -19.26
N ALA A 83 -0.12 4.74 -18.94
CA ALA A 83 -0.38 5.88 -19.80
C ALA A 83 0.32 5.75 -21.17
N ARG A 84 1.57 5.27 -21.20
CA ARG A 84 2.32 5.06 -22.46
C ARG A 84 1.74 3.94 -23.31
N SER A 85 1.46 2.80 -22.67
CA SER A 85 1.12 1.57 -23.38
C SER A 85 -0.36 1.46 -23.70
N VAL A 86 -1.24 1.85 -22.77
CA VAL A 86 -2.70 1.67 -22.90
C VAL A 86 -3.37 2.92 -23.44
N LEU A 87 -3.04 4.11 -22.90
CA LEU A 87 -3.57 5.38 -23.43
C LEU A 87 -2.83 5.87 -24.69
N GLY A 88 -1.71 5.25 -25.05
CA GLY A 88 -0.90 5.63 -26.21
C GLY A 88 -0.12 6.93 -26.05
N LEU A 89 -0.06 7.51 -24.84
CA LEU A 89 0.63 8.76 -24.54
C LEU A 89 2.14 8.52 -24.43
N GLN A 90 2.84 8.43 -25.55
CA GLN A 90 4.24 7.97 -25.59
C GLN A 90 5.21 8.85 -24.78
N ASP A 91 4.95 10.15 -24.67
CA ASP A 91 5.76 11.09 -23.90
C ASP A 91 5.35 11.18 -22.43
N ALA A 92 4.32 10.43 -22.00
CA ALA A 92 3.86 10.44 -20.61
C ALA A 92 4.99 10.16 -19.63
N ASN A 93 5.13 11.01 -18.61
CA ASN A 93 6.24 10.91 -17.68
C ASN A 93 5.95 11.59 -16.34
N SER A 94 6.88 11.44 -15.38
CA SER A 94 6.93 12.27 -14.18
C SER A 94 7.65 13.58 -14.48
N THR A 95 7.15 14.69 -13.95
CA THR A 95 7.88 15.97 -13.98
C THR A 95 9.18 15.93 -13.15
N GLU A 96 9.41 14.88 -12.36
CA GLU A 96 10.71 14.61 -11.73
C GLU A 96 11.78 14.24 -12.76
N PHE A 97 11.42 13.47 -13.80
CA PHE A 97 12.35 12.89 -14.76
C PHE A 97 12.39 13.65 -16.07
N ASP A 98 11.25 14.20 -16.47
CA ASP A 98 11.08 14.95 -17.70
C ASP A 98 10.13 16.14 -17.43
N PRO A 99 10.68 17.30 -17.06
CA PRO A 99 9.89 18.51 -16.78
C PRO A 99 9.12 19.03 -18.00
N GLU A 100 9.51 18.65 -19.23
CA GLU A 100 8.97 19.16 -20.48
C GLU A 100 7.92 18.22 -21.11
N THR A 101 7.58 17.11 -20.44
CA THR A 101 6.54 16.18 -20.89
C THR A 101 5.20 16.92 -21.08
N LYS A 102 4.52 16.65 -22.20
CA LYS A 102 3.18 17.22 -22.45
C LYS A 102 2.08 16.45 -21.74
N ASN A 103 2.40 15.25 -21.25
CA ASN A 103 1.50 14.34 -20.55
C ASN A 103 2.06 14.01 -19.15
N PRO A 104 2.07 14.99 -18.20
CA PRO A 104 2.64 14.80 -16.88
C PRO A 104 1.74 13.92 -16.01
N CYS A 105 1.99 12.60 -16.02
CA CYS A 105 1.25 11.63 -15.21
C CYS A 105 1.52 11.75 -13.72
N VAL A 106 2.71 12.22 -13.37
CA VAL A 106 3.16 12.37 -11.99
C VAL A 106 3.76 13.76 -11.84
N ILE A 107 3.26 14.52 -10.87
CA ILE A 107 3.59 15.93 -10.68
C ILE A 107 4.10 16.20 -9.27
N PHE A 108 4.89 17.26 -9.13
CA PHE A 108 5.34 17.73 -7.82
C PHE A 108 4.14 18.32 -7.05
N MET A 109 3.68 17.64 -6.01
CA MET A 109 2.57 18.08 -5.17
C MET A 109 2.97 17.98 -3.69
N PRO A 110 3.84 18.90 -3.21
CA PRO A 110 4.36 18.85 -1.85
C PRO A 110 3.27 19.10 -0.82
N GLU A 111 3.55 18.76 0.43
CA GLU A 111 2.72 19.22 1.55
C GLU A 111 3.19 20.62 1.98
N GLY A 112 2.22 21.50 2.25
CA GLY A 112 2.49 22.79 2.86
C GLY A 112 2.83 22.61 4.33
N SER A 113 3.96 23.13 4.78
CA SER A 113 4.26 23.23 6.22
C SER A 113 3.95 24.64 6.72
N LYS A 114 3.27 24.75 7.86
CA LYS A 114 3.10 26.03 8.57
C LYS A 114 4.41 26.51 9.23
N THR A 115 5.41 25.63 9.38
CA THR A 115 6.66 25.90 10.11
C THR A 115 7.89 25.99 9.22
N HIS A 116 7.84 25.46 7.99
CA HIS A 116 8.95 25.50 7.04
C HIS A 116 8.48 26.16 5.73
N MET A 117 9.12 27.26 5.35
CA MET A 117 8.86 27.89 4.05
C MET A 117 9.43 27.00 2.94
N GLY A 118 8.58 26.59 2.00
CA GLY A 118 8.92 25.72 0.87
C GLY A 118 8.05 24.46 0.79
N GLY A 119 8.02 23.79 -0.36
CA GLY A 119 7.30 22.53 -0.54
C GLY A 119 7.96 21.41 0.25
N THR A 120 7.30 20.92 1.31
CA THR A 120 7.86 19.85 2.16
C THR A 120 7.50 18.46 1.64
N MET A 121 8.35 17.48 1.95
CA MET A 121 8.14 16.06 1.62
C MET A 121 6.92 15.53 2.38
N ARG A 122 6.06 14.74 1.72
CA ARG A 122 5.04 13.94 2.40
C ARG A 122 5.74 12.83 3.16
N LEU A 123 5.79 12.98 4.48
CA LEU A 123 6.59 12.15 5.37
C LEU A 123 5.75 11.65 6.56
N GLY A 124 6.05 10.43 7.02
CA GLY A 124 5.50 9.86 8.25
C GLY A 124 4.25 9.02 8.01
N SER A 125 3.54 8.72 9.10
CA SER A 125 2.31 7.93 9.03
C SER A 125 1.18 8.79 8.47
N ARG A 126 0.51 8.33 7.41
CA ARG A 126 -0.70 8.95 6.86
C ARG A 126 -1.76 7.89 6.65
N ARG A 127 -3.00 8.35 6.64
CA ARG A 127 -4.16 7.51 6.42
C ARG A 127 -4.50 7.44 4.93
N THR A 128 -4.72 6.22 4.46
CA THR A 128 -5.24 5.91 3.14
C THR A 128 -6.58 5.21 3.31
N TYR A 129 -7.63 5.75 2.70
CA TYR A 129 -8.97 5.19 2.69
C TYR A 129 -9.15 4.33 1.46
N PHE A 130 -9.78 3.17 1.61
CA PHE A 130 -10.17 2.35 0.47
C PHE A 130 -11.48 2.86 -0.11
N GLU A 131 -11.49 3.09 -1.43
CA GLU A 131 -12.69 3.52 -2.17
C GLU A 131 -13.67 2.36 -2.35
N PHE A 132 -13.15 1.13 -2.42
CA PHE A 132 -13.92 -0.09 -2.63
C PHE A 132 -13.52 -1.16 -1.60
N ALA A 133 -14.51 -1.78 -0.96
CA ALA A 133 -14.24 -2.89 -0.03
C ALA A 133 -13.79 -4.18 -0.75
N ASP A 134 -14.18 -4.33 -2.03
CA ASP A 134 -13.97 -5.55 -2.80
C ASP A 134 -12.64 -5.58 -3.59
N CYS A 135 -11.77 -4.56 -3.42
CA CYS A 135 -10.45 -4.56 -4.06
C CYS A 135 -9.47 -5.52 -3.37
N LYS A 136 -8.44 -5.97 -4.11
CA LYS A 136 -7.49 -6.98 -3.61
C LYS A 136 -6.74 -6.44 -2.38
N SER A 137 -6.35 -5.17 -2.39
CA SER A 137 -5.66 -4.51 -1.29
C SER A 137 -6.51 -4.47 -0.02
N ALA A 138 -7.78 -4.04 -0.10
CA ALA A 138 -8.66 -3.97 1.07
C ALA A 138 -8.84 -5.35 1.71
N LYS A 139 -9.07 -6.38 0.89
CA LYS A 139 -9.17 -7.79 1.34
C LYS A 139 -7.90 -8.27 2.02
N LEU A 140 -6.72 -8.00 1.45
CA LEU A 140 -5.43 -8.37 2.05
C LEU A 140 -5.18 -7.67 3.40
N TYR A 141 -5.68 -6.45 3.56
CA TYR A 141 -5.66 -5.72 4.83
C TYR A 141 -6.79 -6.11 5.79
N GLY A 142 -7.58 -7.14 5.47
CA GLY A 142 -8.63 -7.69 6.33
C GLY A 142 -9.98 -6.99 6.22
N GLY A 143 -10.30 -6.38 5.07
CA GLY A 143 -11.59 -5.72 4.81
C GLY A 143 -11.79 -4.43 5.59
N VAL A 144 -10.71 -3.78 6.03
CA VAL A 144 -10.77 -2.49 6.72
C VAL A 144 -11.10 -1.36 5.74
N SER A 145 -11.73 -0.28 6.22
CA SER A 145 -12.04 0.89 5.40
C SER A 145 -10.87 1.85 5.18
N PHE A 146 -9.81 1.74 6.00
CA PHE A 146 -8.60 2.54 5.86
C PHE A 146 -7.38 1.82 6.47
N VAL A 147 -6.19 2.26 6.07
CA VAL A 147 -4.90 1.86 6.66
C VAL A 147 -4.06 3.09 6.96
N ASP A 148 -3.28 3.02 8.03
CA ASP A 148 -2.26 4.04 8.34
C ASP A 148 -0.88 3.50 7.94
N GLU A 149 -0.28 4.03 6.88
CA GLU A 149 1.02 3.57 6.35
C GLU A 149 2.04 4.70 6.30
N ARG A 150 3.32 4.36 6.11
CA ARG A 150 4.42 5.35 6.15
C ARG A 150 4.76 5.85 4.75
N HIS A 151 4.76 7.17 4.56
CA HIS A 151 5.09 7.83 3.30
C HIS A 151 6.47 8.51 3.40
N ARG A 152 7.16 8.61 2.26
CA ARG A 152 8.43 9.33 2.11
C ARG A 152 8.65 9.71 0.64
N HIS A 153 7.88 10.67 0.14
CA HIS A 153 7.94 11.08 -1.27
C HIS A 153 7.44 12.53 -1.45
N ARG A 154 7.54 13.05 -2.69
CA ARG A 154 7.22 14.44 -3.04
C ARG A 154 6.30 14.59 -4.24
N TYR A 155 6.14 13.51 -4.99
CA TYR A 155 5.47 13.49 -6.29
C TYR A 155 4.26 12.60 -6.19
N GLU A 156 3.17 13.04 -6.83
CA GLU A 156 1.86 12.39 -6.77
C GLU A 156 1.35 12.18 -8.18
N VAL A 157 0.44 11.22 -8.36
CA VAL A 157 -0.32 11.09 -9.61
C VAL A 157 -1.05 12.40 -9.88
N ASN A 158 -0.98 12.90 -11.11
CA ASN A 158 -1.64 14.12 -11.53
C ASN A 158 -3.16 13.94 -11.47
N PRO A 159 -3.89 14.67 -10.60
CA PRO A 159 -5.35 14.55 -10.48
C PRO A 159 -6.09 14.80 -11.79
N ASN A 160 -5.53 15.61 -12.70
CA ASN A 160 -6.14 15.87 -14.01
C ASN A 160 -6.07 14.68 -14.97
N MET A 161 -5.28 13.64 -14.63
CA MET A 161 -5.15 12.43 -15.43
C MET A 161 -5.88 11.22 -14.83
N THR A 162 -6.44 11.33 -13.63
CA THR A 162 -6.98 10.14 -12.95
C THR A 162 -8.21 9.59 -13.67
N SER A 163 -9.13 10.46 -14.09
CA SER A 163 -10.35 10.02 -14.79
C SER A 163 -10.04 9.28 -16.10
N GLN A 164 -9.13 9.80 -16.94
CA GLN A 164 -8.76 9.11 -18.18
C GLN A 164 -8.05 7.77 -17.94
N LEU A 165 -7.30 7.63 -16.84
CA LEU A 165 -6.65 6.37 -16.46
C LEU A 165 -7.68 5.34 -15.98
N GLU A 166 -8.64 5.78 -15.16
CA GLU A 166 -9.76 4.96 -14.67
C GLU A 166 -10.65 4.50 -15.82
N ASP A 167 -11.00 5.39 -16.74
CA ASP A 167 -11.81 5.07 -17.92
C ASP A 167 -11.14 4.04 -18.84
N ALA A 168 -9.81 3.97 -18.82
CA ALA A 168 -9.02 2.98 -19.57
C ALA A 168 -8.75 1.68 -18.78
N GLY A 169 -9.23 1.57 -17.54
CA GLY A 169 -9.21 0.34 -16.75
C GLY A 169 -8.23 0.31 -15.58
N LEU A 170 -7.45 1.37 -15.33
CA LEU A 170 -6.55 1.45 -14.18
C LEU A 170 -7.31 2.02 -12.97
N SER A 171 -7.49 1.22 -11.92
CA SER A 171 -8.35 1.61 -10.79
C SER A 171 -7.57 2.23 -9.64
N PHE A 172 -7.95 3.44 -9.20
CA PHE A 172 -7.44 4.04 -7.96
C PHE A 172 -8.29 3.64 -6.76
N VAL A 173 -7.91 2.54 -6.11
CA VAL A 173 -8.70 1.92 -5.04
C VAL A 173 -8.42 2.49 -3.66
N GLY A 174 -7.42 3.36 -3.52
CA GLY A 174 -7.07 3.99 -2.25
C GLY A 174 -6.66 5.44 -2.40
N LYS A 175 -7.20 6.32 -1.55
CA LYS A 175 -6.99 7.77 -1.60
C LYS A 175 -6.68 8.34 -0.22
N ASP A 176 -6.10 9.54 -0.18
CA ASP A 176 -5.90 10.27 1.07
C ASP A 176 -7.20 10.87 1.63
N GLU A 177 -7.14 11.51 2.81
CA GLU A 177 -8.28 12.18 3.45
C GLU A 177 -8.97 13.23 2.59
N THR A 178 -8.25 13.83 1.64
CA THR A 178 -8.78 14.87 0.76
C THR A 178 -9.43 14.31 -0.50
N GLY A 179 -9.15 13.05 -0.83
CA GLY A 179 -9.54 12.42 -2.09
C GLY A 179 -8.72 12.91 -3.30
N HIS A 180 -7.76 13.81 -3.11
CA HIS A 180 -6.96 14.36 -4.21
C HIS A 180 -5.70 13.55 -4.51
N ARG A 181 -5.13 12.86 -3.51
CA ARG A 181 -3.94 12.01 -3.69
C ARG A 181 -4.36 10.56 -3.86
N MET A 182 -3.93 9.97 -4.96
CA MET A 182 -4.10 8.55 -5.22
C MET A 182 -2.96 7.78 -4.55
N GLU A 183 -3.30 6.89 -3.64
CA GLU A 183 -2.33 6.21 -2.75
C GLU A 183 -2.19 4.71 -3.08
N ILE A 184 -3.20 4.12 -3.73
CA ILE A 184 -3.21 2.70 -4.15
C ILE A 184 -3.82 2.61 -5.55
N VAL A 185 -3.13 1.91 -6.45
CA VAL A 185 -3.61 1.58 -7.79
C VAL A 185 -3.67 0.06 -7.97
N GLU A 186 -4.72 -0.42 -8.63
CA GLU A 186 -4.89 -1.81 -9.04
C GLU A 186 -5.26 -1.90 -10.52
N LEU A 187 -4.85 -2.98 -11.19
CA LEU A 187 -5.42 -3.40 -12.47
C LEU A 187 -6.40 -4.55 -12.21
N PRO A 188 -7.73 -4.32 -12.30
CA PRO A 188 -8.73 -5.30 -11.85
C PRO A 188 -8.59 -6.68 -12.51
N ASP A 189 -8.39 -6.70 -13.84
CA ASP A 189 -8.34 -7.93 -14.66
C ASP A 189 -7.01 -8.69 -14.55
N HIS A 190 -6.00 -8.14 -13.86
CA HIS A 190 -4.70 -8.78 -13.68
C HIS A 190 -4.66 -9.61 -12.37
N PRO A 191 -4.02 -10.80 -12.34
CA PRO A 191 -4.00 -11.67 -11.16
C PRO A 191 -3.52 -10.96 -9.89
N TYR A 192 -2.43 -10.20 -9.99
CA TYR A 192 -1.97 -9.31 -8.93
C TYR A 192 -1.14 -8.16 -9.52
N PHE A 193 -1.73 -6.98 -9.68
CA PHE A 193 -1.00 -5.79 -10.12
C PHE A 193 -1.37 -4.64 -9.19
N ILE A 194 -0.52 -4.41 -8.20
CA ILE A 194 -0.78 -3.42 -7.14
C ILE A 194 0.38 -2.43 -7.10
N GLY A 195 0.07 -1.15 -7.14
CA GLY A 195 1.02 -0.08 -6.84
C GLY A 195 0.55 0.68 -5.61
N VAL A 196 1.47 0.96 -4.68
CA VAL A 196 1.20 1.80 -3.51
C VAL A 196 2.19 2.93 -3.38
N GLN A 197 1.72 4.07 -2.94
CA GLN A 197 2.53 5.27 -2.80
C GLN A 197 3.28 5.31 -1.44
N PHE A 198 2.76 4.60 -0.44
CA PHE A 198 3.42 4.37 0.85
C PHE A 198 4.46 3.24 0.79
N HIS A 199 5.17 3.05 1.91
CA HIS A 199 6.20 2.03 2.13
C HIS A 199 5.69 0.91 3.05
N PRO A 200 5.01 -0.12 2.52
CA PRO A 200 4.44 -1.21 3.30
C PRO A 200 5.50 -2.07 4.02
N GLU A 201 6.76 -1.98 3.59
CA GLU A 201 7.89 -2.69 4.20
C GLU A 201 8.18 -2.23 5.63
N PHE A 202 7.92 -0.96 5.98
CA PHE A 202 8.28 -0.41 7.29
C PHE A 202 7.41 -0.93 8.44
N LYS A 203 6.21 -1.42 8.14
CA LYS A 203 5.29 -2.02 9.13
C LYS A 203 5.34 -3.55 9.17
N SER A 204 6.11 -4.20 8.29
CA SER A 204 6.28 -5.65 8.28
C SER A 204 7.01 -6.16 9.52
N ARG A 205 6.57 -7.27 10.11
CA ARG A 205 7.19 -7.94 11.27
C ARG A 205 7.16 -9.47 11.07
N PRO A 206 8.07 -10.25 11.69
CA PRO A 206 8.08 -11.71 11.52
C PRO A 206 6.74 -12.41 11.83
N GLY A 207 6.02 -11.96 12.87
CA GLY A 207 4.68 -12.51 13.22
C GLY A 207 3.50 -11.79 12.57
N LYS A 208 3.76 -10.75 11.77
CA LYS A 208 2.75 -9.96 11.07
C LYS A 208 3.38 -9.42 9.78
N PRO A 209 3.53 -10.25 8.74
CA PRO A 209 4.11 -9.81 7.48
C PRO A 209 3.23 -8.70 6.88
N SER A 210 3.86 -7.84 6.08
CA SER A 210 3.11 -6.84 5.33
C SER A 210 2.12 -7.51 4.37
N ALA A 211 0.87 -7.03 4.38
CA ALA A 211 -0.25 -7.61 3.65
C ALA A 211 0.02 -7.69 2.14
N LEU A 212 0.61 -6.64 1.56
CA LEU A 212 0.90 -6.57 0.13
C LEU A 212 2.08 -7.44 -0.29
N PHE A 213 3.06 -7.66 0.59
CA PHE A 213 4.12 -8.64 0.32
C PHE A 213 3.57 -10.06 0.40
N LEU A 214 2.72 -10.36 1.39
CA LEU A 214 2.04 -11.65 1.48
C LEU A 214 1.19 -11.91 0.23
N GLY A 215 0.42 -10.91 -0.22
CA GLY A 215 -0.36 -10.97 -1.45
C GLY A 215 0.50 -11.28 -2.68
N LEU A 216 1.64 -10.61 -2.84
CA LEU A 216 2.57 -10.87 -3.94
C LEU A 216 3.09 -12.33 -3.93
N ILE A 217 3.54 -12.83 -2.77
CA ILE A 217 4.00 -14.22 -2.66
C ILE A 217 2.86 -15.19 -2.95
N ALA A 218 1.68 -14.96 -2.39
CA ALA A 218 0.52 -15.81 -2.59
C ALA A 218 0.10 -15.85 -4.07
N ALA A 219 0.13 -14.72 -4.77
CA ALA A 219 -0.13 -14.63 -6.20
C ALA A 219 0.91 -15.41 -7.01
N ALA A 220 2.20 -15.25 -6.71
CA ALA A 220 3.28 -16.00 -7.36
C ALA A 220 3.14 -17.51 -7.14
N CYS A 221 2.58 -17.94 -6.01
CA CYS A 221 2.34 -19.36 -5.70
C CYS A 221 1.00 -19.91 -6.26
N GLY A 222 0.17 -19.08 -6.91
CA GLY A 222 -1.20 -19.47 -7.29
C GLY A 222 -2.14 -19.72 -6.10
N GLN A 223 -1.86 -19.11 -4.94
CA GLN A 223 -2.62 -19.25 -3.68
C GLN A 223 -3.36 -17.98 -3.27
N LEU A 224 -3.38 -16.93 -4.11
CA LEU A 224 -3.99 -15.65 -3.76
C LEU A 224 -5.47 -15.78 -3.39
N GLU A 225 -6.25 -16.51 -4.17
CA GLU A 225 -7.70 -16.69 -3.91
C GLU A 225 -7.98 -17.31 -2.54
N ALA A 226 -7.20 -18.31 -2.12
CA ALA A 226 -7.33 -18.89 -0.79
C ALA A 226 -7.02 -17.86 0.33
N VAL A 227 -6.01 -17.01 0.11
CA VAL A 227 -5.66 -15.93 1.05
C VAL A 227 -6.77 -14.87 1.12
N LEU A 228 -7.40 -14.51 0.00
CA LEU A 228 -8.49 -13.54 -0.05
C LEU A 228 -9.78 -14.09 0.61
N GLN A 229 -10.16 -15.34 0.33
CA GLN A 229 -11.38 -15.97 0.85
C GLN A 229 -11.35 -16.20 2.37
N HIS A 230 -10.17 -16.42 2.95
CA HIS A 230 -10.05 -16.52 4.42
C HIS A 230 -10.61 -15.28 5.14
N TYR A 231 -10.59 -14.10 4.51
CA TYR A 231 -11.11 -12.87 5.11
C TYR A 231 -12.62 -12.68 4.97
N ASP A 232 -13.22 -13.16 3.88
CA ASP A 232 -14.68 -13.13 3.71
C ASP A 232 -15.36 -13.94 4.82
N HIS A 233 -14.75 -15.05 5.25
CA HIS A 233 -15.25 -15.87 6.34
C HIS A 233 -15.02 -15.27 7.75
N VAL A 234 -13.90 -14.59 8.00
CA VAL A 234 -13.64 -13.95 9.31
C VAL A 234 -14.57 -12.75 9.52
N SER A 235 -14.89 -12.00 8.46
CA SER A 235 -15.78 -10.83 8.52
C SER A 235 -17.24 -11.20 8.84
N LEU A 236 -17.68 -12.40 8.45
CA LEU A 236 -19.02 -12.91 8.74
C LEU A 236 -19.19 -13.46 10.17
N VAL A 237 -18.09 -13.75 10.87
CA VAL A 237 -18.11 -14.38 12.21
C VAL A 237 -17.98 -13.36 13.35
N VAL A 238 -17.71 -12.08 13.06
CA VAL A 238 -17.75 -11.02 14.08
C VAL A 238 -19.21 -10.68 14.41
N PRO A 239 -19.69 -10.84 15.67
CA PRO A 239 -21.06 -10.51 16.01
C PRO A 239 -21.29 -9.00 15.83
N LYS A 240 -22.32 -8.63 15.07
CA LYS A 240 -22.81 -7.24 15.00
C LYS A 240 -23.05 -6.75 16.43
N LYS A 241 -22.33 -5.69 16.82
CA LYS A 241 -22.49 -5.02 18.11
C LYS A 241 -23.96 -4.66 18.32
N ILE A 242 -24.50 -5.09 19.46
CA ILE A 242 -25.84 -4.78 19.94
C ILE A 242 -26.00 -3.26 20.02
N VAL A 243 -26.93 -2.73 19.23
CA VAL A 243 -27.39 -1.33 19.31
C VAL A 243 -28.24 -1.21 20.56
N MET A 244 -27.72 -0.58 21.61
CA MET A 244 -28.55 -0.20 22.76
C MET A 244 -29.33 1.06 22.42
N SER A 245 -30.63 0.89 22.16
CA SER A 245 -31.58 1.99 22.06
C SER A 245 -31.90 2.50 23.47
N ASN A 246 -31.66 3.79 23.74
CA ASN A 246 -32.11 4.44 24.97
C ASN A 246 -33.63 4.69 24.91
N GLY A 247 -34.39 3.72 25.40
CA GLY A 247 -35.81 3.87 25.72
C GLY A 247 -36.01 3.99 27.22
N GLN A 248 -36.58 5.11 27.67
CA GLN A 248 -36.99 5.35 29.05
C GLN A 248 -37.95 4.24 29.54
N SER A 249 -37.69 3.70 30.73
CA SER A 249 -38.76 3.24 31.61
C SER A 249 -38.33 3.32 33.08
N THR A 250 -39.23 3.92 33.85
CA THR A 250 -39.25 4.07 35.31
C THR A 250 -39.29 2.72 36.03
N ILE A 251 -38.70 2.61 37.24
CA ILE A 251 -39.36 2.10 38.46
C ILE A 251 -38.44 2.24 39.70
N LYS A 252 -39.01 2.96 40.68
CA LYS A 252 -38.97 2.95 42.16
C LYS A 252 -37.73 2.52 42.96
N ALA A 253 -37.50 3.36 43.95
CA ALA A 253 -36.51 3.32 45.01
C ALA A 253 -36.64 2.16 46.02
N HIS A 254 -35.50 1.80 46.61
CA HIS A 254 -35.41 1.47 48.04
C HIS A 254 -34.07 1.95 48.62
N GLN A 255 -34.16 2.62 49.78
CA GLN A 255 -33.06 3.19 50.56
C GLN A 255 -32.50 2.20 51.61
N ASN A 256 -31.30 2.57 52.09
CA ASN A 256 -30.70 2.38 53.42
C ASN A 256 -29.66 1.28 53.62
N GLY A 257 -28.51 1.72 54.15
CA GLY A 257 -27.61 0.89 54.95
C GLY A 257 -26.15 1.37 54.97
N ASN A 258 -25.75 2.03 56.05
CA ASN A 258 -24.43 2.63 56.31
C ASN A 258 -23.29 1.62 56.58
N ALA A 259 -22.09 2.03 56.14
CA ALA A 259 -20.74 1.95 56.74
C ALA A 259 -20.33 0.77 57.65
N THR A 260 -19.17 0.15 57.35
CA THR A 260 -17.99 0.10 58.25
C THR A 260 -16.72 -0.43 57.57
N LYS A 261 -15.58 0.18 57.92
CA LYS A 261 -14.19 -0.16 57.55
C LYS A 261 -13.73 -1.49 58.20
N LEU A 262 -12.81 -2.21 57.56
CA LEU A 262 -11.53 -2.64 58.16
C LEU A 262 -10.51 -3.15 57.12
N SER A 263 -9.25 -3.06 57.53
CA SER A 263 -8.00 -2.96 56.77
C SER A 263 -7.25 -4.27 56.52
N ASN A 264 -6.19 -4.16 55.70
CA ASN A 264 -4.95 -4.97 55.57
C ASN A 264 -4.85 -5.61 54.18
N GLY A 265 -3.81 -5.42 53.37
CA GLY A 265 -2.58 -4.65 53.45
C GLY A 265 -1.68 -5.06 52.27
N LEU A 266 -0.81 -4.14 51.84
CA LEU A 266 0.55 -4.35 51.28
C LEU A 266 0.67 -5.27 50.03
N VAL A 267 1.24 -4.87 48.88
CA VAL A 267 2.48 -4.10 48.63
C VAL A 267 2.48 -3.58 47.17
N ASN A 268 2.89 -2.30 47.03
CA ASN A 268 3.63 -1.59 45.97
C ASN A 268 3.61 -2.12 44.51
N GLY A 269 3.53 -1.28 43.48
CA GLY A 269 3.75 0.16 43.42
C GLY A 269 4.08 0.56 41.98
N VAL A 270 3.44 1.65 41.58
CA VAL A 270 3.58 2.44 40.35
C VAL A 270 4.98 3.05 40.21
N TYR A 271 5.52 3.17 38.98
CA TYR A 271 6.25 4.34 38.43
C TYR A 271 6.28 4.19 36.89
N SER A 272 5.59 5.00 36.08
CA SER A 272 5.81 6.41 35.68
C SER A 272 6.97 6.65 34.70
N ASN A 273 6.57 7.09 33.49
CA ASN A 273 7.19 7.96 32.47
C ASN A 273 8.72 8.12 32.37
N GLY A 274 9.20 8.03 31.13
CA GLY A 274 10.46 8.63 30.68
C GLY A 274 10.48 8.91 29.18
N ASN A 275 10.31 10.19 28.82
CA ASN A 275 10.69 10.72 27.51
C ASN A 275 12.21 10.62 27.33
N GLY A 276 12.65 10.13 26.17
CA GLY A 276 14.06 10.11 25.78
C GLY A 276 14.23 10.59 24.34
N VAL A 277 14.70 11.82 24.21
CA VAL A 277 15.20 12.44 22.97
C VAL A 277 16.62 11.92 22.75
N HIS A 278 16.97 11.48 21.54
CA HIS A 278 18.38 11.37 21.13
C HIS A 278 18.54 11.73 19.65
N PHE A 279 19.69 12.38 19.44
CA PHE A 279 20.21 13.16 18.30
C PHE A 279 20.16 12.48 16.93
#